data_AF-A0A1Z3N690-F1
#
_entry.id   AF-A0A1Z3N690-F1
#
_cell.length_a   1.000
_cell.length_b   1.000
_cell.length_c   1.000
_cell.angle_alpha   90.00
_cell.angle_beta   90.00
_cell.angle_gamma   90.00
#
_symmetry.space_group_name_H-M   'P 1'
#
loop_
_entity.id
_entity.type
_entity.pdbx_description
1 polymer ?
#
loop_
_entity_poly.entity_id
_entity_poly.type
_entity_poly.pdbx_seq_one_letter_code
_entity_poly.pdbx_strand_id
1 'polypeptide(L)'
;MHGFMRKSLLLSLFGLLFSAQSFAAVLHFYSNPRVPQPLFHVTLEYKSYVYEADTREGGRRVPAHHLPAGHIRVEIPDELVNEQALLGQMGLPFDYNFIWDNQKTYCSKLVGIALNMKPLPMSFAGTHYVKYYPDWIHRNDPGISPDQILEFGLQHGRQIYPQ
;
A
#
# COMPACT_ATOMS: atom_id res chain seq x y z
N MET A 1 -62.16 8.69 41.91
CA MET A 1 -62.10 9.32 40.57
C MET A 1 -60.69 9.12 40.05
N HIS A 2 -60.54 8.27 39.04
CA HIS A 2 -59.27 7.76 38.55
C HIS A 2 -58.50 8.80 37.74
N GLY A 3 -57.20 8.87 37.99
CA GLY A 3 -56.24 9.78 37.37
C GLY A 3 -56.05 9.51 35.88
N PHE A 4 -56.18 10.59 35.13
CA PHE A 4 -55.69 10.76 33.77
C PHE A 4 -54.18 11.06 33.87
N MET A 5 -53.34 10.35 33.11
CA MET A 5 -52.32 10.95 32.23
C MET A 5 -51.43 9.87 31.57
N ARG A 6 -51.71 9.68 30.28
CA ARG A 6 -50.80 9.43 29.14
C ARG A 6 -49.38 8.94 29.48
N LYS A 7 -49.10 7.66 29.23
CA LYS A 7 -47.74 7.18 28.97
C LYS A 7 -47.33 7.61 27.57
N SER A 8 -46.40 8.55 27.50
CA SER A 8 -45.83 9.09 26.27
C SER A 8 -44.90 8.06 25.61
N LEU A 9 -45.00 8.05 24.29
CA LEU A 9 -44.12 7.45 23.30
C LEU A 9 -42.72 8.13 23.33
N LEU A 10 -41.71 7.40 22.84
CA LEU A 10 -40.39 7.84 22.33
C LEU A 10 -39.25 8.17 23.32
N LEU A 11 -38.17 7.39 23.22
CA LEU A 11 -36.75 7.80 23.18
C LEU A 11 -35.94 6.48 23.07
N SER A 12 -35.65 5.89 21.89
CA SER A 12 -34.63 6.24 20.88
C SER A 12 -33.29 6.72 21.44
N LEU A 13 -32.22 6.12 20.91
CA LEU A 13 -30.78 6.33 21.16
C LEU A 13 -30.22 5.67 22.42
N PHE A 14 -29.59 4.51 22.27
CA PHE A 14 -28.25 4.25 22.83
C PHE A 14 -27.73 2.94 22.23
N GLY A 15 -27.17 3.05 21.04
CA GLY A 15 -26.52 1.97 20.32
C GLY A 15 -25.48 2.53 19.35
N LEU A 16 -24.78 3.60 19.76
CA LEU A 16 -23.51 3.99 19.15
C LEU A 16 -22.50 2.93 19.59
N LEU A 17 -22.46 1.84 18.83
CA LEU A 17 -21.37 0.88 18.87
C LEU A 17 -20.11 1.64 18.48
N PHE A 18 -19.28 1.86 19.49
CA PHE A 18 -17.83 1.96 19.49
C PHE A 18 -17.19 2.23 18.12
N SER A 19 -16.53 3.39 18.02
CA SER A 19 -15.53 3.69 17.03
C SER A 19 -14.61 2.49 16.84
N ALA A 20 -14.76 1.79 15.71
CA ALA A 20 -13.68 0.97 15.19
C ALA A 20 -12.52 1.95 14.99
N GLN A 21 -11.52 1.92 15.87
CA GLN A 21 -10.19 2.39 15.50
C GLN A 21 -9.76 1.48 14.35
N SER A 22 -10.13 1.85 13.11
CA SER A 22 -9.53 1.28 11.92
C SER A 22 -8.05 1.61 12.04
N PHE A 23 -7.24 0.59 12.30
CA PHE A 23 -5.80 0.72 12.19
C PHE A 23 -5.50 0.77 10.71
N ALA A 24 -5.57 1.98 10.14
CA ALA A 24 -5.37 2.14 8.71
C ALA A 24 -3.96 1.68 8.30
N ALA A 25 -3.89 1.00 7.16
CA ALA A 25 -2.62 0.72 6.52
C ALA A 25 -2.09 2.00 5.87
N VAL A 26 -0.77 2.17 5.82
CA VAL A 26 -0.16 3.34 5.18
C VAL A 26 0.77 2.90 4.08
N LEU A 27 0.53 3.38 2.86
CA LEU A 27 1.45 3.26 1.74
C LEU A 27 2.45 4.41 1.83
N HIS A 28 3.74 4.10 1.87
CA HIS A 28 4.82 5.10 1.86
C HIS A 28 5.50 5.05 0.50
N PHE A 29 5.55 6.19 -0.17
CA PHE A 29 6.21 6.34 -1.45
C PHE A 29 7.44 7.21 -1.31
N TYR A 30 8.55 6.71 -1.83
CA TYR A 30 9.82 7.41 -1.78
C TYR A 30 10.09 7.99 -3.16
N SER A 31 10.18 9.32 -3.19
CA SER A 31 10.40 10.09 -4.40
C SER A 31 11.80 10.69 -4.44
N ASN A 32 12.34 10.84 -5.64
CA ASN A 32 13.45 11.75 -5.90
C ASN A 32 12.90 12.92 -6.72
N PRO A 33 12.68 14.10 -6.12
CA PRO A 33 12.07 15.23 -6.81
C PRO A 33 12.94 15.80 -7.94
N ARG A 34 14.18 15.32 -8.09
CA ARG A 34 15.10 15.73 -9.16
C ARG A 34 14.95 14.88 -10.43
N VAL A 35 14.02 13.92 -10.50
CA VAL A 35 13.84 13.06 -11.68
C VAL A 35 12.39 13.10 -12.24
N PRO A 36 12.19 12.92 -13.56
CA PRO A 36 10.89 13.11 -14.23
C PRO A 36 9.76 12.17 -13.78
N GLN A 37 10.10 10.98 -13.29
CA GLN A 37 9.17 10.08 -12.62
C GLN A 37 9.72 9.80 -11.22
N PRO A 38 9.23 10.51 -10.20
CA PRO A 38 9.97 10.66 -8.98
C PRO A 38 9.90 9.41 -8.10
N LEU A 39 8.87 8.58 -8.21
CA LEU A 39 8.67 7.41 -7.34
C LEU A 39 9.64 6.28 -7.68
N PHE A 40 10.53 5.96 -6.75
CA PHE A 40 11.51 4.88 -6.91
C PHE A 40 11.30 3.70 -5.98
N HIS A 41 10.48 3.86 -4.93
CA HIS A 41 10.20 2.81 -3.95
C HIS A 41 8.84 3.00 -3.33
N VAL A 42 8.23 1.88 -2.92
CA VAL A 42 6.97 1.86 -2.18
C VAL A 42 7.04 0.81 -1.08
N THR A 43 6.52 1.14 0.10
CA THR A 43 6.41 0.24 1.25
C THR A 43 5.01 0.30 1.85
N LEU A 44 4.63 -0.74 2.58
CA LEU A 44 3.34 -0.85 3.27
C LEU A 44 3.57 -0.90 4.78
N GLU A 45 3.14 0.12 5.51
CA GLU A 45 3.02 0.08 6.97
C GLU A 45 1.69 -0.59 7.35
N TYR A 46 1.76 -1.68 8.10
CA TYR A 46 0.59 -2.45 8.54
C TYR A 46 0.88 -3.14 9.87
N LYS A 47 -0.03 -3.01 10.85
CA LYS A 47 0.08 -3.64 12.18
C LYS A 47 1.45 -3.42 12.86
N SER A 48 1.94 -2.17 12.89
CA SER A 48 3.23 -1.76 13.49
C SER A 48 4.50 -2.24 12.78
N TYR A 49 4.38 -2.80 11.58
CA TYR A 49 5.52 -3.18 10.73
C TYR A 49 5.46 -2.44 9.40
N VAL A 50 6.62 -2.11 8.85
CA VAL A 50 6.75 -1.74 7.44
C VAL A 50 7.24 -2.95 6.67
N TYR A 51 6.50 -3.29 5.62
CA TYR A 51 6.79 -4.34 4.68
C TYR A 51 7.37 -3.74 3.41
N GLU A 52 8.50 -4.26 2.96
CA GLU A 52 9.18 -3.78 1.76
C GLU A 52 9.93 -4.90 1.04
N ALA A 53 10.31 -4.64 -0.21
CA ALA A 53 11.30 -5.43 -0.90
C ALA A 53 12.60 -4.62 -1.00
N ASP A 54 13.58 -4.92 -0.16
CA ASP A 54 14.90 -4.31 -0.20
C ASP A 54 15.78 -5.00 -1.26
N THR A 55 16.63 -4.24 -1.92
CA THR A 55 17.49 -4.79 -2.98
C THR A 55 18.50 -5.84 -2.48
N ARG A 56 18.87 -5.85 -1.20
CA ARG A 56 19.83 -6.82 -0.63
C ARG A 56 19.13 -7.99 0.05
N GLU A 57 18.03 -7.71 0.74
CA GLU A 57 17.34 -8.69 1.58
C GLU A 57 16.07 -9.27 0.94
N GLY A 58 15.60 -8.68 -0.16
CA GLY A 58 14.32 -9.05 -0.76
C GLY A 58 13.14 -8.64 0.11
N GLY A 59 12.07 -9.42 0.07
CA GLY A 59 10.86 -9.20 0.87
C GLY A 59 11.15 -9.32 2.36
N ARG A 60 11.00 -8.23 3.09
CA ARG A 60 11.23 -8.17 4.53
C ARG A 60 10.17 -7.34 5.23
N ARG A 61 10.10 -7.50 6.56
CA ARG A 61 9.35 -6.62 7.45
C ARG A 61 10.26 -6.10 8.55
N VAL A 62 10.11 -4.83 8.87
CA VAL A 62 10.83 -4.18 9.96
C VAL A 62 9.85 -3.43 10.85
N PRO A 63 10.10 -3.28 12.15
CA PRO A 63 9.26 -2.43 13.00
C PRO A 63 9.13 -1.02 12.43
N ALA A 64 7.94 -0.43 12.46
CA ALA A 64 7.62 0.80 11.71
C ALA A 64 8.51 2.01 12.02
N HIS A 65 9.09 2.07 13.22
CA HIS A 65 10.01 3.13 13.63
C HIS A 65 11.41 3.05 12.98
N HIS A 66 11.72 1.98 12.24
CA HIS A 66 13.05 1.79 11.64
C HIS A 66 13.21 2.40 10.24
N LEU A 67 12.12 2.74 9.56
CA LEU A 67 12.19 3.32 8.22
C LEU A 67 11.75 4.78 8.23
N PRO A 68 12.44 5.67 7.49
CA PRO A 68 11.99 7.03 7.33
C PRO A 68 10.63 7.04 6.65
N ALA A 69 9.78 7.99 7.02
CA ALA A 69 8.51 8.17 6.32
C ALA A 69 8.75 8.51 4.84
N GLY A 70 8.00 7.86 3.94
CA GLY A 70 7.97 8.24 2.53
C GLY A 70 7.55 9.70 2.34
N HIS A 71 7.97 10.27 1.21
CA HIS A 71 7.68 11.66 0.83
C HIS A 71 6.19 11.87 0.55
N ILE A 72 5.53 10.83 0.04
CA ILE A 72 4.07 10.76 -0.10
C ILE A 72 3.61 9.60 0.77
N ARG A 73 2.54 9.82 1.52
CA ARG A 73 1.92 8.81 2.37
C ARG A 73 0.45 8.75 2.07
N VAL A 74 -0.07 7.55 1.87
CA VAL A 74 -1.49 7.34 1.60
C VAL A 74 -2.03 6.34 2.61
N GLU A 75 -2.96 6.80 3.43
CA GLU A 75 -3.70 5.97 4.36
C GLU A 75 -4.81 5.24 3.59
N ILE A 76 -4.84 3.92 3.69
CA ILE A 76 -5.86 3.05 3.08
C ILE A 76 -6.57 2.20 4.15
N PRO A 77 -7.83 1.81 3.91
CA PRO A 77 -8.55 0.89 4.79
C PRO A 77 -7.81 -0.45 4.95
N ASP A 78 -7.82 -1.01 6.16
CA ASP A 78 -7.12 -2.25 6.48
C ASP A 78 -7.74 -3.48 5.80
N GLU A 79 -9.03 -3.44 5.50
CA GLU A 79 -9.73 -4.50 4.76
C GLU A 79 -9.23 -4.70 3.32
N LEU A 80 -8.50 -3.73 2.76
CA LEU A 80 -7.88 -3.87 1.45
C LEU A 80 -6.60 -4.71 1.50
N VAL A 81 -6.01 -4.90 2.67
CA VAL A 81 -4.76 -5.63 2.84
C VAL A 81 -5.04 -7.12 3.01
N ASN A 82 -4.69 -7.90 1.98
CA ASN A 82 -4.59 -9.34 2.05
C ASN A 82 -3.33 -9.75 2.82
N GLU A 83 -3.48 -9.90 4.13
CA GLU A 83 -2.39 -10.25 5.04
C GLU A 83 -1.71 -11.58 4.68
N GLN A 84 -2.46 -12.59 4.24
CA GLN A 84 -1.86 -13.87 3.84
C GLN A 84 -0.95 -13.70 2.62
N ALA A 85 -1.40 -12.93 1.62
CA ALA A 85 -0.62 -12.65 0.42
C ALA A 85 0.63 -11.81 0.75
N LEU A 86 0.49 -10.81 1.62
CA LEU A 86 1.59 -9.98 2.11
C LEU A 86 2.67 -10.83 2.81
N LEU A 87 2.26 -11.70 3.74
CA LEU A 87 3.18 -12.59 4.45
C LEU A 87 3.86 -13.59 3.51
N GLY A 88 3.19 -14.02 2.45
CA GLY A 88 3.76 -14.88 1.41
C GLY A 88 4.89 -14.22 0.60
N GLN A 89 5.05 -12.89 0.68
CA GLN A 89 6.15 -12.18 0.03
C GLN A 89 7.42 -12.11 0.90
N MET A 90 7.33 -12.46 2.18
CA MET A 90 8.45 -12.36 3.11
C MET A 90 9.49 -13.46 2.85
N GLY A 91 10.76 -13.08 2.84
CA GLY A 91 11.90 -13.96 2.57
C GLY A 91 12.14 -14.24 1.07
N LEU A 92 11.26 -13.79 0.17
CA LEU A 92 11.50 -13.90 -1.26
C LEU A 92 12.67 -12.98 -1.67
N PRO A 93 13.63 -13.43 -2.48
CA PRO A 93 14.73 -12.58 -2.93
C PRO A 93 14.23 -11.43 -3.82
N PHE A 94 15.01 -10.36 -3.90
CA PHE A 94 14.68 -9.23 -4.76
C PHE A 94 14.69 -9.61 -6.24
N ASP A 95 13.72 -9.11 -7.00
CA ASP A 95 13.59 -9.35 -8.43
C ASP A 95 14.11 -8.19 -9.27
N TYR A 96 15.39 -8.26 -9.61
CA TYR A 96 16.02 -7.32 -10.54
C TYR A 96 15.50 -7.42 -11.97
N ASN A 97 14.79 -8.51 -12.28
CA ASN A 97 14.18 -8.74 -13.56
C ASN A 97 12.68 -8.55 -13.52
N PHE A 98 12.13 -7.86 -12.51
CA PHE A 98 10.70 -7.49 -12.33
C PHE A 98 9.70 -8.46 -13.00
N ILE A 99 9.81 -9.77 -12.75
CA ILE A 99 8.93 -10.81 -13.28
C ILE A 99 7.72 -10.94 -12.36
N TRP A 100 6.52 -11.04 -12.94
CA TRP A 100 5.30 -11.29 -12.18
C TRP A 100 5.02 -12.78 -11.96
N ASP A 101 5.86 -13.43 -11.16
CA ASP A 101 5.68 -14.82 -10.69
C ASP A 101 5.67 -14.89 -9.14
N ASN A 102 5.85 -16.08 -8.55
CA ASN A 102 5.92 -16.25 -7.09
C ASN A 102 7.33 -16.59 -6.57
N GLN A 103 8.38 -16.44 -7.39
CA GLN A 103 9.74 -16.87 -7.01
C GLN A 103 10.56 -15.75 -6.35
N LYS A 104 10.31 -14.52 -6.76
CA LYS A 104 11.03 -13.31 -6.30
C LYS A 104 10.04 -12.18 -6.07
N THR A 105 10.47 -11.10 -5.44
CA THR A 105 9.61 -9.94 -5.22
C THR A 105 10.35 -8.62 -5.47
N TYR A 106 9.60 -7.57 -5.76
CA TYR A 106 10.11 -6.21 -5.86
C TYR A 106 9.09 -5.27 -5.21
N CYS A 107 9.47 -4.02 -4.93
CA CYS A 107 8.75 -3.17 -3.98
C CYS A 107 7.25 -3.03 -4.29
N SER A 108 6.90 -2.66 -5.52
CA SER A 108 5.51 -2.54 -5.93
C SER A 108 4.80 -3.87 -6.21
N LYS A 109 5.52 -4.97 -6.50
CA LYS A 109 4.91 -6.31 -6.56
C LYS A 109 4.47 -6.81 -5.20
N LEU A 110 5.32 -6.64 -4.19
CA LEU A 110 4.97 -7.00 -2.81
C LEU A 110 3.69 -6.29 -2.38
N VAL A 111 3.63 -4.97 -2.59
CA VAL A 111 2.46 -4.17 -2.22
C VAL A 111 1.26 -4.49 -3.10
N GLY A 112 1.45 -4.65 -4.41
CA GLY A 112 0.37 -5.00 -5.34
C GLY A 112 -0.27 -6.37 -5.03
N ILE A 113 0.54 -7.36 -4.65
CA ILE A 113 0.07 -8.67 -4.18
C ILE A 113 -0.72 -8.53 -2.87
N ALA A 114 -0.21 -7.74 -1.92
CA ALA A 114 -0.92 -7.46 -0.66
C ALA A 114 -2.27 -6.76 -0.89
N LEU A 115 -2.42 -5.97 -1.95
CA LEU A 115 -3.65 -5.26 -2.29
C LEU A 115 -4.54 -6.01 -3.29
N ASN A 116 -4.21 -7.27 -3.61
CA ASN A 116 -4.88 -8.07 -4.64
C ASN A 116 -5.02 -7.36 -6.00
N MET A 117 -4.05 -6.51 -6.35
CA MET A 117 -4.06 -5.78 -7.62
C MET A 117 -3.72 -6.72 -8.78
N LYS A 118 -4.41 -6.53 -9.91
CA LYS A 118 -4.10 -7.25 -11.14
C LYS A 118 -2.86 -6.62 -11.79
N PRO A 119 -1.87 -7.42 -12.20
CA PRO A 119 -0.75 -6.88 -12.96
C PRO A 119 -1.24 -6.36 -14.31
N LEU A 120 -0.67 -5.24 -14.74
CA LEU A 120 -0.86 -4.65 -16.05
C LEU A 120 0.48 -4.64 -16.79
N PRO A 121 0.50 -4.55 -18.12
CA PRO A 121 1.75 -4.36 -18.86
C PRO A 121 2.54 -3.18 -18.28
N MET A 122 3.78 -3.43 -17.85
CA MET A 122 4.64 -2.41 -17.26
C MET A 122 5.73 -2.04 -18.28
N SER A 123 5.89 -0.74 -18.52
CA SER A 123 6.95 -0.19 -19.37
C SER A 123 7.82 0.77 -18.58
N PHE A 124 9.13 0.73 -18.85
CA PHE A 124 10.08 1.69 -18.31
C PHE A 124 10.29 2.91 -19.21
N ALA A 125 9.64 3.00 -20.37
CA ALA A 125 9.78 4.14 -21.27
C ALA A 125 9.42 5.46 -20.57
N GLY A 126 10.30 6.46 -20.70
CA GLY A 126 10.11 7.78 -20.08
C GLY A 126 10.33 7.82 -18.55
N THR A 127 10.76 6.72 -17.93
CA THR A 127 11.06 6.67 -16.48
C THR A 127 12.55 6.92 -16.22
N HIS A 128 12.95 7.19 -14.97
CA HIS A 128 14.38 7.30 -14.62
C HIS A 128 15.10 5.93 -14.62
N TYR A 129 14.33 4.84 -14.58
CA TYR A 129 14.84 3.47 -14.59
C TYR A 129 15.44 3.06 -15.93
N VAL A 130 15.16 3.78 -17.03
CA VAL A 130 15.77 3.51 -18.35
C VAL A 130 17.29 3.53 -18.33
N LYS A 131 17.89 4.30 -17.41
CA LYS A 131 19.34 4.32 -17.21
C LYS A 131 19.88 3.00 -16.66
N TYR A 132 19.10 2.33 -15.81
CA TYR A 132 19.50 1.13 -15.10
C TYR A 132 19.02 -0.15 -15.81
N TYR A 133 17.93 -0.05 -16.58
CA TYR A 133 17.31 -1.15 -17.31
C TYR A 133 17.04 -0.72 -18.77
N PRO A 134 18.08 -0.49 -19.59
CA PRO A 134 17.90 -0.02 -20.97
C PRO A 134 17.18 -1.04 -21.86
N ASP A 135 17.41 -2.34 -21.65
CA ASP A 135 16.81 -3.43 -22.44
C ASP A 135 15.31 -3.61 -22.17
N TRP A 136 14.78 -2.87 -21.20
CA TRP A 136 13.45 -3.02 -20.65
C TRP A 136 12.46 -1.95 -21.09
N ILE A 137 12.93 -0.94 -21.83
CA ILE A 137 12.12 0.18 -22.30
C ILE A 137 10.93 -0.28 -23.14
N HIS A 138 11.11 -1.35 -23.93
CA HIS A 138 10.09 -1.89 -24.84
C HIS A 138 9.42 -3.17 -24.33
N ARG A 139 9.75 -3.59 -23.10
CA ARG A 139 9.11 -4.76 -22.48
C ARG A 139 7.70 -4.37 -22.04
N ASN A 140 6.74 -5.26 -22.28
CA ASN A 140 5.33 -5.09 -21.90
C ASN A 140 4.84 -6.26 -21.04
N ASP A 141 5.77 -6.86 -20.30
CA ASP A 141 5.45 -7.98 -19.42
C ASP A 141 4.53 -7.52 -18.28
N PRO A 142 3.66 -8.40 -17.76
CA PRO A 142 2.81 -8.08 -16.62
C PRO A 142 3.64 -7.62 -15.42
N GLY A 143 3.18 -6.56 -14.75
CA GLY A 143 3.79 -6.00 -13.56
C GLY A 143 2.91 -4.94 -12.91
N ILE A 144 3.42 -4.33 -11.84
CA ILE A 144 2.82 -3.15 -11.19
C ILE A 144 3.95 -2.18 -10.83
N SER A 145 3.84 -0.92 -11.19
CA SER A 145 4.78 0.15 -10.83
C SER A 145 4.39 0.84 -9.51
N PRO A 146 5.31 1.55 -8.84
CA PRO A 146 4.98 2.40 -7.69
C PRO A 146 3.89 3.44 -8.00
N ASP A 147 3.88 4.01 -9.21
CA ASP A 147 2.87 4.98 -9.65
C ASP A 147 1.46 4.37 -9.68
N GLN A 148 1.34 3.13 -10.16
CA GLN A 148 0.06 2.42 -10.15
C GLN A 148 -0.43 2.12 -8.72
N ILE A 149 0.48 1.84 -7.78
CA ILE A 149 0.13 1.72 -6.35
C ILE A 149 -0.35 3.07 -5.80
N LEU A 150 0.28 4.18 -6.20
CA LEU A 150 -0.13 5.51 -5.77
C LEU A 150 -1.53 5.84 -6.29
N GLU A 151 -1.80 5.60 -7.57
CA GLU A 151 -3.13 5.77 -8.16
C GLU A 151 -4.19 4.94 -7.41
N PHE A 152 -3.90 3.66 -7.15
CA PHE A 152 -4.79 2.80 -6.37
C PHE A 152 -5.05 3.37 -4.97
N GLY A 153 -3.99 3.77 -4.26
CA GLY A 153 -4.08 4.32 -2.91
C GLY A 153 -4.92 5.59 -2.87
N LEU A 154 -4.73 6.50 -3.82
CA LEU A 154 -5.50 7.75 -3.90
C LEU A 154 -6.97 7.52 -4.26
N GLN A 155 -7.30 6.43 -4.97
CA GLN A 155 -8.68 6.05 -5.28
C GLN A 155 -9.43 5.44 -4.09
N HIS A 156 -8.72 4.75 -3.19
CA HIS A 156 -9.33 3.96 -2.11
C HIS A 156 -9.01 4.49 -0.70
N GLY A 157 -8.25 5.57 -0.61
CA GLY A 157 -7.73 6.10 0.63
C GLY A 157 -7.57 7.61 0.59
N ARG A 158 -6.70 8.13 1.46
CA ARG A 158 -6.41 9.56 1.54
C ARG A 158 -4.93 9.81 1.73
N GLN A 159 -4.41 10.82 1.03
CA GLN A 159 -3.06 11.30 1.29
C GLN A 159 -2.99 11.93 2.69
N ILE A 160 -1.95 11.59 3.43
CA ILE A 160 -1.68 12.12 4.77
C ILE A 160 -0.37 12.90 4.78
N TYR A 161 -0.32 13.96 5.57
CA TYR A 161 0.84 14.84 5.72
C TYR A 161 1.48 14.62 7.09
N PRO A 162 2.80 14.85 7.23
CA PRO A 162 3.42 14.89 8.55
C PRO A 162 2.68 15.90 9.44
N GLN A 163 2.49 15.55 10.71
CA GLN A 163 2.07 16.51 11.74
C GLN A 163 3.26 17.30 12.25
#